data_AF-A0A8J2WCY8-F1
#
_entry.id   AF-A0A8J2WCY8-F1
#
_cell.length_a   1.000
_cell.length_b   1.000
_cell.length_c   1.000
_cell.angle_alpha   90.00
_cell.angle_beta   90.00
_cell.angle_gamma   90.00
#
_symmetry.space_group_name_H-M   'P 1'
#
loop_
_entity.id
_entity.type
_entity.pdbx_description
1 polymer ?
#
loop_
_entity_poly.entity_id
_entity_poly.type
_entity_poly.pdbx_seq_one_letter_code
_entity_poly.pdbx_strand_id
1 'polypeptide(L)'
;MSLLEFRESVTETLKVMDRQDLLLCDWEWETLAGAAVILKPFHILTEDLSSQYYPSLSKVFPSIILLQDHHKEMHSTESNDILIMMSSSLNLNLKRIASMNSMLILRIQ
;
A
#
# COMPACT_ATOMS: atom_id res chain seq x y z
N MET A 1 -4.50 -18.64 -0.96
CA MET A 1 -5.79 -18.00 -1.23
C MET A 1 -5.49 -16.55 -1.61
N SER A 2 -5.64 -16.25 -2.90
CA SER A 2 -5.38 -14.93 -3.48
C SER A 2 -6.62 -14.03 -3.33
N LEU A 3 -6.42 -12.73 -3.07
CA LEU A 3 -7.52 -11.77 -3.00
C LEU A 3 -8.37 -11.75 -4.30
N LEU A 4 -7.73 -12.04 -5.43
CA LEU A 4 -8.38 -12.08 -6.74
C LEU A 4 -9.42 -13.20 -6.88
N GLU A 5 -9.33 -14.26 -6.06
CA GLU A 5 -10.33 -15.35 -6.05
C GLU A 5 -11.72 -14.85 -5.61
N PHE A 6 -11.78 -13.76 -4.84
CA PHE A 6 -13.03 -13.17 -4.36
C PHE A 6 -13.63 -12.14 -5.33
N ARG A 7 -12.87 -11.71 -6.34
CA ARG A 7 -13.22 -10.60 -7.23
C ARG A 7 -14.62 -10.73 -7.81
N GLU A 8 -14.94 -11.90 -8.36
CA GLU A 8 -16.23 -12.18 -8.99
C GLU A 8 -17.36 -12.11 -7.96
N SER A 9 -17.24 -12.83 -6.85
CA SER A 9 -18.25 -12.86 -5.78
C SER A 9 -18.53 -11.48 -5.17
N VAL A 10 -17.49 -10.67 -4.93
CA VAL A 10 -17.63 -9.31 -4.38
C VAL A 10 -18.27 -8.38 -5.40
N THR A 11 -17.84 -8.47 -6.67
CA THR A 11 -18.40 -7.66 -7.75
C THR A 11 -19.89 -7.96 -7.97
N GLU A 12 -20.27 -9.23 -7.96
CA GLU A 12 -21.67 -9.64 -8.09
C GLU A 12 -22.51 -9.15 -6.91
N THR A 13 -22.01 -9.31 -5.68
CA THR A 13 -22.70 -8.84 -4.47
C THR A 13 -22.95 -7.33 -4.51
N LEU A 14 -21.92 -6.54 -4.88
CA LEU A 14 -22.03 -5.09 -4.98
C LEU A 14 -23.01 -4.66 -6.09
N LYS A 15 -23.08 -5.39 -7.20
CA LYS A 15 -24.08 -5.17 -8.25
C LYS A 15 -25.51 -5.45 -7.76
N VAL A 16 -25.72 -6.54 -7.03
CA VAL A 16 -27.03 -6.88 -6.44
C VAL A 16 -27.48 -5.83 -5.43
N MET A 17 -26.54 -5.25 -4.68
CA MET A 17 -26.80 -4.20 -3.69
C MET A 17 -26.92 -2.79 -4.30
N ASP A 18 -26.85 -2.66 -5.63
CA ASP A 18 -26.84 -1.38 -6.35
C ASP A 18 -25.73 -0.41 -5.87
N ARG A 19 -24.59 -0.96 -5.45
CA ARG A 19 -23.40 -0.21 -4.97
C ARG A 19 -22.33 -0.14 -6.04
N GLN A 20 -22.70 0.41 -7.20
CA GLN A 20 -21.78 0.61 -8.33
C GLN A 20 -20.61 1.54 -7.96
N ASP A 21 -20.81 2.42 -6.97
CA ASP A 21 -19.82 3.34 -6.41
C ASP A 21 -18.63 2.64 -5.75
N LEU A 22 -18.79 1.37 -5.35
CA LEU A 22 -17.78 0.58 -4.66
C LEU A 22 -17.10 -0.45 -5.57
N LEU A 23 -17.46 -0.49 -6.86
CA LEU A 23 -16.84 -1.43 -7.79
C LEU A 23 -15.41 -1.03 -8.08
N LEU A 24 -14.51 -1.98 -7.90
CA LEU A 24 -13.11 -1.83 -8.21
C LEU A 24 -12.83 -2.28 -9.65
N CYS A 25 -12.03 -1.50 -10.35
CA CYS A 25 -11.50 -1.80 -11.66
C CYS A 25 -10.38 -2.86 -11.57
N ASP A 26 -10.02 -3.46 -12.69
CA ASP A 26 -8.99 -4.51 -12.76
C ASP A 26 -7.67 -4.09 -12.11
N TRP A 27 -7.19 -2.88 -12.41
CA TRP A 27 -5.95 -2.38 -11.83
C TRP A 27 -6.04 -2.14 -10.31
N GLU A 28 -7.22 -1.78 -9.78
CA GLU A 28 -7.43 -1.58 -8.35
C GLU A 28 -7.41 -2.92 -7.60
N TRP A 29 -8.02 -3.96 -8.19
CA TRP A 29 -7.95 -5.33 -7.69
C TRP A 29 -6.51 -5.86 -7.66
N GLU A 30 -5.77 -5.70 -8.75
CA GLU A 30 -4.36 -6.09 -8.83
C GLU A 30 -3.51 -5.33 -7.81
N THR A 31 -3.76 -4.02 -7.64
CA THR A 31 -3.09 -3.19 -6.65
C THR A 31 -3.36 -3.70 -5.23
N LEU A 32 -4.61 -4.02 -4.90
CA LEU A 32 -4.97 -4.57 -3.59
C LEU A 32 -4.37 -5.96 -3.35
N ALA A 33 -4.36 -6.82 -4.37
CA ALA A 33 -3.75 -8.14 -4.28
C ALA A 33 -2.23 -8.03 -4.02
N GLY A 34 -1.55 -7.15 -4.75
CA GLY A 34 -0.13 -6.85 -4.53
C GLY A 34 0.14 -6.26 -3.15
N ALA A 35 -0.66 -5.29 -2.71
CA ALA A 35 -0.53 -4.69 -1.39
C ALA A 35 -0.74 -5.72 -0.26
N ALA A 36 -1.69 -6.64 -0.41
CA ALA A 36 -1.93 -7.69 0.58
C ALA A 36 -0.71 -8.62 0.75
N VAL A 37 -0.03 -8.96 -0.35
CA VAL A 37 1.21 -9.76 -0.31
C VAL A 37 2.32 -9.00 0.41
N ILE A 38 2.50 -7.72 0.07
CA ILE A 38 3.50 -6.83 0.69
C ILE A 38 3.29 -6.68 2.20
N LEU A 39 2.03 -6.56 2.62
CA LEU A 39 1.66 -6.32 4.01
C LEU A 39 1.62 -7.59 4.87
N LYS A 40 1.59 -8.78 4.27
CA LYS A 40 1.47 -10.05 4.99
C LYS A 40 2.54 -10.26 6.08
N PRO A 41 3.84 -9.99 5.86
CA PRO A 41 4.87 -10.11 6.90
C PRO A 41 4.63 -9.16 8.08
N PHE A 42 4.17 -7.94 7.79
CA PHE A 42 3.82 -6.96 8.82
C PHE A 42 2.63 -7.41 9.65
N HIS A 43 1.63 -8.01 9.01
CA HIS A 43 0.46 -8.55 9.70
C HIS A 43 0.84 -9.67 10.68
N ILE A 44 1.64 -10.64 10.23
CA ILE A 44 2.13 -11.76 11.07
C ILE A 44 2.88 -11.23 12.30
N LEU A 45 3.78 -10.27 12.12
CA LEU A 45 4.55 -9.71 13.23
C LEU A 45 3.69 -8.84 14.15
N THR A 46 2.70 -8.13 13.61
CA THR A 46 1.74 -7.37 14.41
C THR A 46 0.89 -8.30 15.28
N GLU A 47 0.44 -9.43 14.73
CA GLU A 47 -0.30 -10.45 15.47
C GLU A 47 0.56 -11.06 16.59
N ASP A 48 1.80 -11.47 16.28
CA ASP A 48 2.73 -12.03 17.28
C ASP A 48 3.04 -11.04 18.41
N LEU A 49 3.29 -9.77 18.09
CA LEU A 49 3.56 -8.74 19.08
C LEU A 49 2.32 -8.38 19.90
N SER A 50 1.16 -8.25 19.26
CA SER A 50 -0.10 -7.91 19.95
C SER A 50 -0.66 -9.04 20.82
N SER A 51 -0.24 -10.28 20.59
CA SER A 51 -0.56 -11.41 21.49
C SER A 51 -0.02 -11.24 22.92
N GLN A 52 0.91 -10.30 23.12
CA GLN A 52 1.54 -10.03 24.41
C GLN A 52 1.19 -8.62 24.89
N TYR A 53 0.70 -8.52 26.14
CA TYR A 53 0.40 -7.24 26.77
C TYR A 53 1.62 -6.32 26.90
N TYR A 54 2.82 -6.91 27.03
CA TYR A 54 4.10 -6.20 27.04
C TYR A 54 5.15 -7.01 26.27
N PRO A 55 5.34 -6.74 24.96
CA PRO A 55 6.33 -7.44 24.16
C PRO A 55 7.75 -7.17 24.67
N SER A 56 8.57 -8.21 24.78
CA SER A 56 9.96 -8.04 25.19
C SER A 56 10.80 -7.42 24.06
N LEU A 57 11.82 -6.65 24.43
CA LEU A 57 12.80 -6.12 23.46
C LEU A 57 13.47 -7.24 22.65
N SER A 58 13.70 -8.40 23.27
CA SER A 58 14.24 -9.59 22.60
C SER A 58 13.34 -10.16 21.51
N LYS A 59 12.05 -9.81 21.47
CA LYS A 59 11.14 -10.13 20.36
C LYS A 59 11.04 -8.96 19.38
N VAL A 60 10.90 -7.74 19.89
CA VAL A 60 10.75 -6.54 19.06
C VAL A 60 11.95 -6.33 18.12
N PHE A 61 13.19 -6.48 18.61
CA PHE A 61 14.38 -6.27 17.77
C PHE A 61 14.48 -7.25 16.59
N PRO A 62 14.36 -8.58 16.78
CA PRO A 62 14.29 -9.51 15.65
C PRO A 62 13.16 -9.22 14.67
N SER A 63 11.97 -8.84 15.15
CA SER A 63 10.84 -8.47 14.29
C SER A 63 11.17 -7.27 13.40
N ILE A 64 11.84 -6.24 13.94
CA ILE A 64 12.28 -5.07 13.17
C ILE A 64 13.29 -5.48 12.08
N ILE A 65 14.25 -6.35 12.40
CA ILE A 65 15.25 -6.82 11.43
C ILE A 65 14.58 -7.59 10.29
N LEU A 66 13.66 -8.51 10.61
CA LEU A 66 12.89 -9.27 9.61
C LEU A 66 12.10 -8.35 8.66
N LEU A 67 11.48 -7.28 9.19
CA LEU A 67 10.78 -6.29 8.36
C LEU A 67 11.73 -5.49 7.47
N GLN A 68 12.89 -5.10 8.00
CA GLN A 68 13.90 -4.37 7.24
C GLN A 68 14.47 -5.23 6.10
N ASP A 69 14.66 -6.52 6.33
CA ASP A 69 15.18 -7.43 5.33
C ASP A 69 14.12 -7.74 4.26
N HIS A 70 12.86 -7.94 4.64
CA HIS A 70 11.75 -8.02 3.68
C HIS A 70 11.63 -6.75 2.83
N HIS A 71 11.76 -5.58 3.46
CA HIS A 71 11.73 -4.31 2.73
C HIS A 71 12.90 -4.20 1.75
N LYS A 72 14.12 -4.63 2.13
CA LYS A 72 15.28 -4.66 1.21
C LYS A 72 15.05 -5.65 0.05
N GLU A 73 14.49 -6.83 0.31
CA GLU A 73 14.17 -7.82 -0.72
C GLU A 73 13.16 -7.27 -1.72
N MET A 74 12.18 -6.49 -1.26
CA MET A 74 11.25 -5.79 -2.16
C MET A 74 11.92 -4.73 -3.04
N HIS A 75 13.04 -4.14 -2.58
CA HIS A 75 13.84 -3.20 -3.38
C HIS A 75 14.85 -3.90 -4.30
N SER A 76 15.28 -5.12 -3.97
CA SER A 76 16.27 -5.87 -4.76
C SER A 76 15.64 -6.82 -5.80
N THR A 77 14.42 -7.29 -5.55
CA THR A 77 13.66 -8.12 -6.49
C THR A 77 12.95 -7.18 -7.45
N GLU A 78 13.60 -6.88 -8.57
CA GLU A 78 13.11 -6.05 -9.68
C GLU A 78 12.19 -4.91 -9.24
N SER A 79 12.79 -3.73 -9.05
CA SER A 79 12.23 -2.43 -9.46
C SER A 79 10.78 -2.57 -9.87
N ASN A 80 9.87 -2.56 -8.90
CA ASN A 80 8.46 -2.76 -9.17
C ASN A 80 8.06 -1.54 -10.00
N ASP A 81 8.13 -1.66 -11.33
CA ASP A 81 8.12 -0.54 -12.27
C ASP A 81 6.87 0.30 -12.07
N ILE A 82 5.80 -0.35 -11.60
CA ILE A 82 4.56 0.24 -11.14
C ILE A 82 4.78 1.14 -9.92
N LEU A 83 5.45 0.67 -8.86
CA LEU A 83 5.77 1.49 -7.68
C LEU A 83 6.74 2.63 -8.00
N ILE A 84 7.72 2.42 -8.89
CA ILE A 84 8.64 3.48 -9.35
C ILE A 84 7.87 4.53 -10.17
N MET A 85 6.99 4.08 -11.06
CA MET A 85 6.10 4.95 -11.84
C MET A 85 5.17 5.74 -10.92
N MET A 86 4.52 5.09 -9.96
CA MET A 86 3.63 5.73 -8.99
C MET A 86 4.36 6.76 -8.12
N SER A 87 5.54 6.42 -7.62
CA SER A 87 6.40 7.34 -6.86
C SER A 87 6.83 8.55 -7.71
N SER A 88 7.14 8.33 -8.99
CA SER A 88 7.51 9.37 -9.93
C SER A 88 6.33 10.31 -10.24
N SER A 89 5.13 9.75 -10.47
CA SER A 89 3.90 10.51 -10.70
C SER A 89 3.49 11.35 -9.49
N LEU A 90 3.58 10.78 -8.28
CA LEU A 90 3.31 11.51 -7.04
C LEU A 90 4.28 12.68 -6.83
N ASN A 91 5.57 12.46 -7.06
CA ASN A 91 6.59 13.51 -6.96
C ASN A 91 6.36 14.66 -7.96
N LEU A 92 5.93 14.37 -9.19
CA LEU A 92 5.57 15.39 -10.18
C LEU A 92 4.36 16.22 -9.72
N ASN A 93 3.35 15.58 -9.13
CA ASN A 93 2.18 16.28 -8.61
C ASN A 93 2.54 17.18 -7.41
N LEU A 94 3.38 16.70 -6.49
CA LEU A 94 3.87 17.52 -5.38
C LEU A 94 4.64 18.75 -5.87
N LYS A 95 5.50 18.59 -6.89
CA LYS A 95 6.21 19.71 -7.52
C LYS A 95 5.28 20.72 -8.20
N ARG A 96 4.22 20.25 -8.86
CA ARG A 96 3.19 21.12 -9.46
C ARG A 96 2.42 21.90 -8.39
N ILE A 97 2.05 21.27 -7.28
CA ILE A 97 1.37 21.94 -6.16
C ILE A 97 2.30 23.00 -5.55
N ALA A 98 3.58 22.68 -5.36
CA ALA A 98 4.57 23.63 -4.85
C ALA A 98 4.77 24.83 -5.81
N SER A 99 4.79 24.60 -7.12
CA SER A 99 4.93 25.68 -8.11
C SER A 99 3.66 26.53 -8.28
N MET A 100 2.48 25.95 -8.09
CA MET A 100 1.22 26.71 -8.04
C MET A 100 1.18 27.62 -6.81
N ASN A 101 1.65 27.13 -5.67
CA ASN A 101 1.72 27.92 -4.44
C ASN A 101 2.72 29.08 -4.56
N SER A 102 3.85 28.89 -5.25
CA SER A 102 4.79 29.99 -5.49
C SER A 102 4.26 31.03 -6.49
N MET A 103 3.47 30.62 -7.49
CA MET A 103 2.80 31.56 -8.40
C MET A 103 1.66 32.35 -7.74
N LEU A 104 0.96 31.77 -6.76
CA LEU A 104 -0.08 32.48 -5.99
C LEU A 104 0.52 33.55 -5.08
N ILE A 105 1.71 33.31 -4.51
CA ILE A 105 2.42 34.30 -3.67
C ILE A 105 2.86 35.51 -4.51
N LEU A 106 3.27 35.31 -5.77
CA LEU A 106 3.67 36.39 -6.69
C LEU A 106 2.51 37.23 -7.25
N ARG A 107 1.25 36.79 -7.10
CA ARG A 107 0.07 37.55 -7.56
C ARG A 107 -0.55 38.45 -6.47
N ILE A 108 0.02 38.45 -5.27
CA ILE A 108 -0.46 39.22 -4.10
C ILE A 108 0.53 40.36 -3.73
N GLN A 109 1.64 40.51 -4.48
CA GLN A 109 2.52 41.67 -4.45
C GLN A 109 2.29 42.53 -5.70
#